data_AF-A0A2Z2NR16-F1
#
_entry.id   AF-A0A2Z2NR16-F1
#
_cell.length_a   1.000
_cell.length_b   1.000
_cell.length_c   1.000
_cell.angle_alpha   90.00
_cell.angle_beta   90.00
_cell.angle_gamma   90.00
#
_symmetry.space_group_name_H-M   'P 1'
#
loop_
_entity.id
_entity.type
_entity.pdbx_description
1 polymer ?
#
loop_
_entity_poly.entity_id
_entity_poly.type
_entity_poly.pdbx_seq_one_letter_code
_entity_poly.pdbx_strand_id
1 'polypeptide(L)'
;MVQAIIVESGDYAQSRSFSYVNVGLMSRNFLGSSPVAGPILQFSLLIVPLVMNCFYMVYSLTGWILDGRDRRNWSIEAPSVGIWVLVFILLFSGLVIAYTRWRGGSWWHPLSISSIGHVGLAILLTISVLITVKL
;
A
#
# COMPACT_ATOMS: atom_id res chain seq x y z
N MET A 1 -11.73 -73.07 24.94
CA MET A 1 -10.36 -72.81 25.45
C MET A 1 -10.17 -71.30 25.47
N VAL A 2 -9.41 -70.81 26.46
CA VAL A 2 -8.95 -69.42 26.67
C VAL A 2 -9.76 -68.61 27.68
N GLN A 3 -9.01 -68.21 28.71
CA GLN A 3 -9.37 -67.59 29.97
C GLN A 3 -9.63 -66.09 29.85
N ALA A 4 -10.46 -65.60 30.78
CA ALA A 4 -10.54 -64.21 31.17
C ALA A 4 -9.31 -63.80 31.99
N ILE A 5 -8.82 -62.58 31.76
CA ILE A 5 -7.98 -61.85 32.71
C ILE A 5 -8.63 -60.48 32.91
N ILE A 6 -9.07 -60.22 34.14
CA ILE A 6 -9.44 -58.91 34.68
C ILE A 6 -8.42 -58.63 35.79
N VAL A 7 -7.63 -57.55 35.64
CA VAL A 7 -6.83 -56.82 36.66
C VAL A 7 -6.33 -55.56 35.93
N GLU A 8 -6.31 -54.30 36.38
CA GLU A 8 -6.77 -53.57 37.58
C GLU A 8 -6.53 -52.05 37.30
N SER A 9 -7.07 -51.23 38.20
CA SER A 9 -7.16 -49.77 38.28
C SER A 9 -5.99 -48.91 37.77
N GLY A 10 -6.33 -47.69 37.32
CA GLY A 10 -5.42 -46.54 37.43
C GLY A 10 -5.80 -45.34 36.57
N ASP A 11 -6.03 -44.21 37.23
CA ASP A 11 -5.77 -42.85 36.75
C ASP A 11 -6.75 -42.15 35.78
N TYR A 12 -7.68 -41.44 36.42
CA TYR A 12 -8.28 -40.21 35.94
C TYR A 12 -7.22 -39.09 35.78
N ALA A 13 -6.46 -39.05 34.70
CA ALA A 13 -5.88 -37.82 34.14
C ALA A 13 -4.93 -38.11 32.97
N GLN A 14 -5.42 -38.03 31.72
CA GLN A 14 -4.56 -37.50 30.66
C GLN A 14 -5.39 -36.92 29.52
N SER A 15 -5.73 -35.64 29.72
CA SER A 15 -5.59 -34.57 28.73
C SER A 15 -5.78 -34.99 27.26
N ARG A 16 -6.97 -34.66 26.73
CA ARG A 16 -7.19 -34.48 25.30
C ARG A 16 -6.14 -33.50 24.77
N SER A 17 -5.09 -34.02 24.16
CA SER A 17 -4.17 -33.26 23.31
C SER A 17 -4.93 -32.86 22.06
N PHE A 18 -5.75 -31.82 22.21
CA PHE A 18 -6.24 -31.02 21.10
C PHE A 18 -4.99 -30.39 20.48
N SER A 19 -4.51 -31.02 19.41
CA SER A 19 -3.39 -30.55 18.62
C SER A 19 -3.82 -29.22 18.01
N TYR A 20 -3.57 -28.12 18.72
CA TYR A 20 -3.47 -26.80 18.14
C TYR A 20 -2.30 -26.87 17.18
N VAL A 21 -2.59 -27.29 15.95
CA VAL A 21 -1.69 -27.11 14.83
C VAL A 21 -1.34 -25.63 14.85
N ASN A 22 -0.08 -25.41 15.19
CA ASN A 22 0.52 -24.15 15.50
C ASN A 22 0.63 -23.35 14.20
N VAL A 23 -0.47 -22.68 13.80
CA VAL A 23 -0.48 -21.61 12.78
C VAL A 23 0.21 -20.34 13.34
N GLY A 24 1.02 -20.47 14.40
CA GLY A 24 1.79 -19.40 15.03
C GLY A 24 3.27 -19.38 14.64
N LEU A 25 3.72 -20.21 13.70
CA LEU A 25 5.14 -20.41 13.39
C LEU A 25 5.61 -19.87 12.03
N MET A 26 4.83 -19.00 11.39
CA MET A 26 5.30 -18.21 10.24
C MET A 26 5.25 -16.70 10.53
N SER A 27 5.49 -16.31 11.79
CA SER A 27 5.54 -14.90 12.22
C SER A 27 6.83 -14.57 13.01
N ARG A 28 7.89 -15.37 12.85
CA ARG A 28 9.08 -15.30 13.72
C ARG A 28 10.41 -14.98 13.03
N ASN A 29 10.41 -14.42 11.82
CA ASN A 29 11.63 -13.93 11.15
C ASN A 29 11.48 -12.52 10.49
N PHE A 30 10.76 -11.59 11.12
CA PHE A 30 10.82 -10.15 10.78
C PHE A 30 11.24 -9.28 11.98
N LEU A 31 11.87 -9.88 12.99
CA LEU A 31 12.30 -9.21 14.22
C LEU A 31 13.62 -8.45 13.97
N GLY A 32 13.54 -7.12 14.04
CA GLY A 32 14.72 -6.27 14.08
C GLY A 32 14.46 -4.76 14.00
N SER A 33 13.29 -4.33 13.54
CA SER A 33 12.90 -2.92 13.61
C SER A 33 11.58 -2.79 14.35
N SER A 34 11.55 -1.95 15.39
CA SER A 34 10.28 -1.44 15.91
C SER A 34 9.45 -0.95 14.71
N PRO A 35 8.21 -1.40 14.51
CA PRO A 35 7.43 -1.01 13.35
C PRO A 35 7.26 0.51 13.36
N VAL A 36 8.03 1.17 12.48
CA VAL A 36 8.07 2.63 12.26
C VAL A 36 6.65 3.18 12.06
N ALA A 37 5.81 2.38 11.39
CA ALA A 37 4.38 2.55 11.28
C ALA A 37 3.69 1.20 11.50
N GLY A 38 2.60 1.18 12.27
CA GLY A 38 1.73 0.00 12.34
C GLY A 38 1.05 -0.29 11.00
N PRO A 39 0.58 -1.53 10.74
CA PRO A 39 0.00 -1.93 9.46
C PRO A 39 -1.14 -1.02 8.97
N ILE A 40 -2.00 -0.58 9.89
CA ILE A 40 -3.12 0.32 9.61
C ILE A 40 -2.60 1.68 9.11
N LEU A 41 -1.62 2.25 9.81
CA LEU A 41 -1.05 3.54 9.43
C LEU A 41 -0.32 3.46 8.08
N GLN A 42 0.41 2.37 7.84
CA GLN A 42 1.05 2.13 6.54
C GLN A 42 0.02 2.10 5.41
N PHE A 43 -1.08 1.40 5.59
CA PHE A 43 -2.17 1.37 4.61
C PHE A 43 -2.80 2.76 4.41
N SER A 44 -3.10 3.46 5.51
CA SER A 44 -3.69 4.81 5.47
C SER A 44 -2.79 5.85 4.80
N LEU A 45 -1.46 5.75 4.95
CA LEU A 45 -0.53 6.66 4.28
C LEU A 45 -0.40 6.34 2.78
N LEU A 46 -0.65 5.12 2.34
CA LEU A 46 -0.56 4.74 0.94
C LEU A 46 -1.86 4.93 0.16
N ILE A 47 -3.02 4.86 0.82
CA ILE A 47 -4.31 4.97 0.13
C ILE A 47 -4.52 6.35 -0.52
N VAL A 48 -4.07 7.43 0.13
CA VAL A 48 -4.22 8.80 -0.38
C VAL A 48 -3.49 8.97 -1.72
N PRO A 49 -2.17 8.74 -1.84
CA PRO A 49 -1.48 8.90 -3.11
C PRO A 49 -1.92 7.89 -4.17
N LEU A 50 -2.40 6.70 -3.77
CA LEU A 50 -2.97 5.72 -4.69
C LEU A 50 -4.25 6.24 -5.35
N VAL A 51 -5.20 6.72 -4.54
CA VAL A 51 -6.48 7.26 -5.02
C VAL A 51 -6.25 8.49 -5.90
N MET A 52 -5.36 9.39 -5.49
CA MET A 52 -5.03 10.60 -6.27
C MET A 52 -4.41 10.24 -7.64
N ASN A 53 -3.48 9.28 -7.69
CA ASN A 53 -2.92 8.82 -8.96
C ASN A 53 -3.94 8.13 -9.85
N CYS A 54 -4.88 7.36 -9.27
CA CYS A 54 -5.95 6.72 -10.04
C CYS A 54 -6.87 7.76 -10.70
N PHE A 55 -7.33 8.76 -9.93
CA PHE A 55 -8.08 9.88 -10.49
C PHE A 55 -7.29 10.62 -11.56
N TYR A 56 -6.00 10.83 -11.32
CA TYR A 56 -5.17 11.56 -12.27
C TYR A 56 -4.92 10.77 -13.56
N MET A 57 -4.82 9.44 -13.48
CA MET A 57 -4.75 8.56 -14.64
C MET A 57 -6.02 8.68 -15.49
N VAL A 58 -7.21 8.57 -14.89
CA VAL A 58 -8.49 8.73 -15.60
C VAL A 58 -8.60 10.13 -16.21
N TYR A 59 -8.20 11.16 -15.47
CA TYR A 59 -8.17 12.53 -15.97
C TYR A 59 -7.26 12.70 -17.19
N SER A 60 -6.05 12.12 -17.16
CA SER A 60 -5.12 12.16 -18.28
C SER A 60 -5.66 11.43 -19.52
N LEU A 61 -6.27 10.25 -19.34
CA LEU A 61 -6.88 9.46 -20.41
C LEU A 61 -8.07 10.18 -21.04
N THR A 62 -8.83 10.93 -20.24
CA THR A 62 -9.96 11.71 -20.74
C THR A 62 -9.52 12.70 -21.82
N GLY A 63 -8.36 13.35 -21.67
CA GLY A 63 -7.83 14.25 -22.68
C GLY A 63 -7.54 13.59 -24.04
N TRP A 64 -7.25 12.29 -24.06
CA TRP A 64 -7.02 11.52 -25.30
C TRP A 64 -8.31 11.11 -25.99
N ILE A 65 -9.42 11.03 -25.25
CA ILE A 65 -10.73 10.56 -25.74
C ILE A 65 -11.61 11.75 -26.16
N LEU A 66 -11.44 12.91 -25.53
CA LEU A 66 -12.24 14.10 -25.83
C LEU A 66 -11.87 14.71 -27.18
N ASP A 67 -12.89 15.20 -27.89
CA ASP A 67 -12.75 15.90 -29.17
C ASP A 67 -13.53 17.23 -29.17
N GLY A 68 -13.19 18.10 -30.13
CA GLY A 68 -13.93 19.33 -30.40
C GLY A 68 -13.93 20.35 -29.24
N ARG A 69 -15.11 20.82 -28.86
CA ARG A 69 -15.29 21.89 -27.86
C ARG A 69 -14.87 21.46 -26.45
N ASP A 70 -15.17 20.23 -26.08
CA ASP A 70 -14.91 19.72 -24.73
C ASP A 70 -13.40 19.53 -24.50
N ARG A 71 -12.66 19.08 -25.53
CA ARG A 71 -11.19 19.02 -25.49
C ARG A 71 -10.57 20.39 -25.25
N ARG A 72 -11.12 21.46 -25.85
CA ARG A 72 -10.60 22.82 -25.66
C ARG A 72 -10.84 23.34 -24.24
N ASN A 73 -12.01 23.10 -23.68
CA ASN A 73 -12.28 23.48 -22.29
C ASN A 73 -11.38 22.70 -21.33
N TRP A 74 -11.24 21.39 -21.55
CA TRP A 74 -10.35 20.55 -20.76
C TRP A 74 -8.89 21.02 -20.86
N SER A 75 -8.38 21.31 -22.05
CA SER A 75 -6.96 21.66 -22.26
C SER A 75 -6.55 23.00 -21.66
N ILE A 76 -7.50 23.90 -21.40
CA ILE A 76 -7.25 25.17 -20.69
C ILE A 76 -6.99 24.91 -19.20
N GLU A 77 -7.75 24.00 -18.59
CA GLU A 77 -7.65 23.70 -17.15
C GLU A 77 -6.61 22.63 -16.84
N ALA A 78 -6.39 21.69 -17.77
CA ALA A 78 -5.58 20.49 -17.55
C ALA A 78 -4.12 20.75 -17.13
N PRO A 79 -3.39 21.73 -17.69
CA PRO A 79 -2.04 22.04 -17.22
C PRO A 79 -2.01 22.49 -15.76
N SER A 80 -2.97 23.34 -15.37
CA SER A 80 -3.07 23.84 -13.99
C SER A 80 -3.38 22.69 -13.03
N VAL A 81 -4.39 21.87 -13.35
CA VAL A 81 -4.76 20.68 -12.55
C VAL A 81 -3.57 19.73 -12.43
N GLY A 82 -2.86 19.45 -13.53
CA GLY A 82 -1.72 18.55 -13.51
C GLY A 82 -0.56 19.03 -12.63
N ILE A 83 -0.21 20.31 -12.72
CA ILE A 83 0.82 20.92 -11.86
C ILE A 83 0.43 20.84 -10.39
N TRP A 84 -0.82 21.19 -10.04
CA TRP A 84 -1.29 21.14 -8.66
C TRP A 84 -1.28 19.71 -8.10
N VAL A 85 -1.77 18.73 -8.86
CA VAL A 85 -1.74 17.31 -8.45
C VAL A 85 -0.31 16.83 -8.24
N LEU A 86 0.62 17.17 -9.15
CA LEU A 86 2.04 16.84 -9.00
C LEU A 86 2.62 17.44 -7.71
N VAL A 87 2.35 18.72 -7.43
CA VAL A 87 2.81 19.38 -6.20
C VAL A 87 2.24 18.71 -4.96
N PHE A 88 0.94 18.38 -4.93
CA PHE A 88 0.33 17.70 -3.79
C PHE A 88 0.93 16.31 -3.56
N ILE A 89 1.18 15.54 -4.62
CA ILE A 89 1.82 14.22 -4.51
C ILE A 89 3.26 14.36 -4.02
N LEU A 90 4.04 15.33 -4.52
CA LEU A 90 5.40 15.59 -4.04
C LEU A 90 5.43 15.96 -2.55
N LEU A 91 4.55 16.87 -2.13
CA LEU A 91 4.46 17.29 -0.72
C LEU A 91 4.05 16.14 0.18
N PHE A 92 3.03 15.37 -0.21
CA PHE A 92 2.55 14.26 0.59
C PHE A 92 3.56 13.10 0.65
N SER A 93 4.15 12.70 -0.47
CA SER A 93 5.23 11.69 -0.49
C SER A 93 6.45 12.15 0.31
N GLY A 94 6.81 13.44 0.22
CA GLY A 94 7.87 14.03 1.05
C GLY A 94 7.54 13.96 2.54
N LEU A 95 6.30 14.24 2.92
CA LEU A 95 5.82 14.13 4.31
C LEU A 95 5.87 12.67 4.80
N VAL A 96 5.48 11.70 3.97
CA VAL A 96 5.56 10.27 4.31
C VAL A 96 7.01 9.84 4.54
N ILE A 97 7.93 10.24 3.66
CA ILE A 97 9.37 9.96 3.81
C ILE A 97 9.94 10.65 5.06
N ALA A 98 9.57 11.91 5.31
CA ALA A 98 9.99 12.64 6.50
C ALA A 98 9.46 11.96 7.78
N TYR A 99 8.21 11.50 7.78
CA TYR A 99 7.59 10.79 8.90
C TYR A 99 8.28 9.45 9.16
N THR A 100 8.52 8.63 8.13
CA THR A 100 9.26 7.36 8.30
C THR A 100 10.67 7.61 8.80
N ARG A 101 11.32 8.68 8.33
CA ARG A 101 12.67 9.03 8.78
C ARG A 101 12.72 9.53 10.22
N TRP A 102 11.75 10.35 10.63
CA TRP A 102 11.60 10.83 12.01
C TRP A 102 11.42 9.68 12.99
N ARG A 103 10.63 8.68 12.59
CA ARG A 103 10.38 7.45 13.37
C ARG A 103 11.55 6.47 13.36
N GLY A 104 12.71 6.83 12.79
CA GLY A 104 13.92 6.01 12.78
C GLY A 104 13.95 4.92 11.71
N GLY A 105 13.08 4.99 10.69
CA GLY A 105 13.05 4.04 9.60
C GLY A 105 14.25 4.15 8.64
N SER A 106 14.59 3.01 8.02
CA SER A 106 15.60 2.94 6.94
C SER A 106 15.09 3.59 5.65
N TRP A 107 16.01 4.05 4.78
CA TRP A 107 15.68 4.54 3.44
C TRP A 107 15.02 3.47 2.56
N TRP A 108 15.31 2.19 2.81
CA TRP A 108 14.74 1.05 2.10
C TRP A 108 13.42 0.57 2.68
N HIS A 109 12.79 1.37 3.55
CA HIS A 109 11.47 1.04 4.07
C HIS A 109 10.45 0.98 2.91
N PRO A 110 9.56 -0.02 2.87
CA PRO A 110 8.61 -0.19 1.76
C PRO A 110 7.74 1.05 1.49
N LEU A 111 7.41 1.83 2.53
CA LEU A 111 6.70 3.12 2.37
C LEU A 111 7.49 4.13 1.53
N SER A 112 8.81 4.21 1.72
CA SER A 112 9.65 5.18 1.01
C SER A 112 9.74 4.82 -0.47
N ILE A 113 9.93 3.53 -0.77
CA ILE A 113 9.97 3.02 -2.15
C ILE A 113 8.63 3.26 -2.86
N SER A 114 7.51 2.95 -2.19
CA SER A 114 6.17 3.21 -2.74
C SER A 114 5.92 4.70 -2.97
N SER A 115 6.38 5.57 -2.06
CA SER A 115 6.23 7.03 -2.18
C SER A 115 6.97 7.58 -3.40
N ILE A 116 8.17 7.06 -3.68
CA ILE A 116 8.94 7.39 -4.88
C ILE A 116 8.20 6.91 -6.14
N GLY A 117 7.63 5.70 -6.11
CA GLY A 117 6.81 5.18 -7.22
C GLY A 117 5.62 6.08 -7.55
N HIS A 118 4.91 6.58 -6.55
CA HIS A 118 3.80 7.52 -6.75
C HIS A 118 4.25 8.86 -7.33
N VAL A 119 5.41 9.38 -6.94
CA VAL A 119 5.98 10.60 -7.53
C VAL A 119 6.34 10.36 -9.00
N GLY A 120 6.98 9.24 -9.31
CA GLY A 120 7.32 8.87 -10.69
C GLY A 120 6.08 8.75 -11.57
N LEU A 121 5.02 8.11 -11.07
CA LEU A 121 3.75 7.98 -11.78
C LEU A 121 3.09 9.35 -12.01
N ALA A 122 3.07 10.23 -11.01
CA ALA A 122 2.53 11.57 -11.13
C ALA A 122 3.27 12.40 -12.19
N ILE A 123 4.60 12.31 -12.25
CA ILE A 123 5.42 12.99 -13.25
C ILE A 123 5.05 12.48 -14.66
N LEU A 124 4.97 11.16 -14.84
CA LEU A 124 4.61 10.56 -16.14
C LEU A 124 3.21 10.98 -16.60
N LEU A 125 2.23 11.01 -15.69
CA LEU A 125 0.88 11.47 -15.98
C LEU A 125 0.85 12.97 -16.30
N THR A 126 1.66 13.79 -15.63
CA THR A 126 1.81 15.22 -15.93
C THR A 126 2.37 15.44 -17.33
N ILE A 127 3.42 14.70 -17.68
CA ILE A 127 3.99 14.74 -19.03
C ILE A 127 2.94 14.30 -20.06
N SER A 128 2.17 13.25 -19.78
CA SER A 128 1.07 12.82 -20.66
C SER A 128 0.07 13.94 -20.91
N VAL A 129 -0.43 14.60 -19.85
CA VAL A 129 -1.36 15.74 -19.98
C VAL A 129 -0.75 16.88 -20.83
N LEU A 130 0.51 17.25 -20.58
CA LEU A 130 1.17 18.31 -21.33
C LEU A 130 1.33 17.98 -22.81
N ILE A 131 1.59 16.71 -23.14
CA ILE A 131 1.64 16.22 -24.52
C ILE A 131 0.25 16.31 -25.16
N THR A 132 -0.79 15.81 -24.49
CA THR A 132 -2.17 15.81 -24.99
C THR A 132 -2.72 17.21 -25.25
N VAL A 133 -2.32 18.20 -24.45
CA VAL A 133 -2.69 19.61 -24.65
C VAL A 133 -2.05 20.21 -25.91
N LYS A 134 -0.92 19.67 -26.37
CA LYS A 134 -0.15 20.17 -27.52
C LYS A 134 -0.47 19.46 -28.84
N LEU A 135 -1.05 18.26 -28.77
CA LEU A 135 -1.60 17.51 -29.91
C LEU A 135 -2.96 18.08 -30.32
#